data_AF-A0AB37R2K5-F1
#
_entry.id   AF-A0AB37R2K5-F1
#
_cell.length_a   1.000
_cell.length_b   1.000
_cell.length_c   1.000
_cell.angle_alpha   90.00
_cell.angle_beta   90.00
_cell.angle_gamma   90.00
#
_symmetry.space_group_name_H-M   'P 1'
#
loop_
_entity.id
_entity.type
_entity.pdbx_description
1 polymer ?
#
loop_
_entity_poly.entity_id
_entity_poly.type
_entity_poly.pdbx_seq_one_letter_code
_entity_poly.pdbx_strand_id
1 'polypeptide(L)'
;MKRNWDLIRLILIAVEENEDHNKTITDKDIPGHDPALVAYQMRLLKEAGLVDAHCVAFTSEPGECFVFSLTWEGHEFLDQIRSKTLWNKTVGVIQEKGLDLSFSTIKAAAAAVAKSLINF
;
A
#
# COMPACT_ATOMS: atom_id res chain seq x y z
N MET A 1 -1.58 -15.43 4.59
CA MET A 1 -0.52 -14.91 3.69
C MET A 1 0.27 -13.82 4.41
N LYS A 2 1.48 -13.46 3.95
CA LYS A 2 2.33 -12.42 4.57
C LYS A 2 2.07 -11.05 3.93
N ARG A 3 2.08 -9.98 4.73
CA ARG A 3 2.04 -8.59 4.21
C ARG A 3 3.30 -8.28 3.40
N ASN A 4 3.13 -7.64 2.24
CA ASN A 4 4.21 -7.21 1.37
C ASN A 4 4.10 -5.71 1.08
N TRP A 5 5.01 -4.91 1.64
CA TRP A 5 4.98 -3.45 1.55
C TRP A 5 5.31 -2.90 0.16
N ASP A 6 6.20 -3.57 -0.59
CA ASP A 6 6.50 -3.15 -1.96
C ASP A 6 5.27 -3.37 -2.86
N LEU A 7 4.56 -4.49 -2.69
CA LEU A 7 3.32 -4.76 -3.40
C LEU A 7 2.20 -3.79 -2.97
N ILE A 8 2.08 -3.48 -1.69
CA ILE A 8 1.16 -2.45 -1.19
C ILE A 8 1.41 -1.11 -1.88
N ARG A 9 2.67 -0.67 -1.98
CA ARG A 9 3.00 0.57 -2.67
C ARG A 9 2.56 0.53 -4.14
N LEU A 10 2.83 -0.56 -4.84
CA LEU A 10 2.43 -0.72 -6.24
C LEU A 10 0.91 -0.68 -6.41
N ILE A 11 0.15 -1.32 -5.52
CA ILE A 11 -1.32 -1.29 -5.56
C ILE A 11 -1.82 0.15 -5.36
N LEU A 12 -1.30 0.88 -4.37
CA LEU A 12 -1.73 2.26 -4.11
C LEU A 12 -1.43 3.19 -5.29
N ILE A 13 -0.26 3.04 -5.93
CA ILE A 13 0.08 3.78 -7.16
C ILE A 13 -0.91 3.44 -8.28
N ALA A 14 -1.16 2.15 -8.52
CA ALA A 14 -2.05 1.71 -9.60
C ALA A 14 -3.50 2.19 -9.40
N VAL A 15 -3.97 2.28 -8.15
CA VAL A 15 -5.29 2.82 -7.82
C VAL A 15 -5.37 4.32 -8.08
N GLU A 16 -4.31 5.08 -7.77
CA GLU A 16 -4.28 6.52 -8.00
C GLU A 16 -4.12 6.89 -9.48
N GLU A 17 -3.31 6.14 -10.23
CA GLU A 17 -3.10 6.34 -11.67
C GLU A 17 -4.29 5.90 -12.53
N ASN A 18 -5.34 5.34 -11.91
CA ASN A 18 -6.54 4.94 -12.61
C ASN A 18 -7.40 6.17 -12.99
N GLU A 19 -7.19 6.67 -14.21
CA GLU A 19 -7.92 7.81 -14.76
C GLU A 19 -9.40 7.50 -15.10
N ASP A 20 -9.77 6.22 -15.23
CA ASP A 20 -11.15 5.82 -15.51
C ASP A 20 -11.92 5.57 -14.20
N HIS A 21 -12.66 6.58 -13.76
CA HIS A 21 -13.50 6.50 -12.56
C HIS A 21 -14.63 5.45 -12.64
N ASN A 22 -14.92 4.89 -13.82
CA ASN A 22 -15.89 3.80 -13.98
C ASN A 22 -15.23 2.41 -13.91
N LYS A 23 -13.90 2.33 -13.91
CA LYS A 23 -13.16 1.08 -13.83
C LYS A 23 -12.60 0.91 -12.42
N THR A 24 -12.79 -0.27 -11.84
CA THR A 24 -12.15 -0.65 -10.57
C THR A 24 -10.84 -1.35 -10.82
N ILE A 25 -9.88 -1.14 -9.93
CA ILE A 25 -8.65 -1.93 -9.92
C ILE A 25 -8.92 -3.25 -9.21
N THR A 26 -8.61 -4.34 -9.89
CA THR A 26 -8.78 -5.70 -9.38
C THR A 26 -7.44 -6.38 -9.12
N ASP A 27 -7.46 -7.53 -8.46
CA ASP A 27 -6.28 -8.35 -8.21
C ASP A 27 -5.54 -8.80 -9.48
N LYS A 28 -6.19 -8.72 -10.65
CA LYS A 28 -5.66 -9.10 -11.96
C LYS A 28 -4.99 -7.93 -12.69
N ASP A 29 -5.21 -6.70 -12.25
CA ASP A 29 -4.66 -5.49 -12.86
C ASP A 29 -3.22 -5.17 -12.39
N ILE A 30 -2.65 -5.98 -11.48
CA ILE A 30 -1.29 -5.82 -10.97
C ILE A 30 -0.37 -6.89 -11.60
N PRO A 31 0.31 -6.58 -12.72
CA PRO A 31 1.07 -7.57 -13.49
C PRO A 31 2.28 -8.10 -12.73
N GLY A 32 2.62 -9.37 -12.97
CA GLY A 32 3.80 -10.01 -12.37
C GLY A 32 3.61 -10.49 -10.92
N HIS A 33 2.40 -10.40 -10.39
CA HIS A 33 2.05 -10.86 -9.04
C HIS A 33 0.92 -11.89 -9.08
N ASP A 34 0.92 -12.82 -8.12
CA ASP A 34 -0.15 -13.78 -7.92
C ASP A 34 -1.45 -13.04 -7.50
N PRO A 35 -2.57 -13.18 -8.24
CA PRO A 35 -3.82 -12.49 -7.91
C PRO A 35 -4.31 -12.80 -6.48
N ALA A 36 -4.07 -14.01 -5.97
CA ALA A 36 -4.40 -14.36 -4.58
C ALA A 36 -3.68 -13.44 -3.58
N LEU A 37 -2.40 -13.20 -3.83
CA LEU A 37 -1.57 -12.37 -3.00
C LEU A 37 -1.98 -10.90 -3.11
N VAL A 38 -2.32 -10.44 -4.31
CA VAL A 38 -2.78 -9.07 -4.56
C VAL A 38 -4.10 -8.80 -3.84
N ALA A 39 -5.10 -9.68 -4.00
CA ALA A 39 -6.38 -9.60 -3.30
C ALA A 39 -6.19 -9.56 -1.77
N TYR A 40 -5.28 -10.39 -1.25
CA TYR A 40 -4.94 -10.37 0.17
C TYR A 40 -4.36 -9.01 0.63
N GLN A 41 -3.45 -8.40 -0.14
CA GLN A 41 -2.93 -7.06 0.20
C GLN A 41 -4.01 -5.98 0.07
N MET A 42 -4.86 -6.02 -0.96
CA MET A 42 -5.98 -5.09 -1.13
C MET A 42 -6.94 -5.14 0.05
N ARG A 43 -7.23 -6.35 0.56
CA ARG A 43 -8.03 -6.52 1.78
C ARG A 43 -7.35 -5.87 3.00
N LEU A 44 -6.03 -6.04 3.17
CA LEU A 44 -5.30 -5.37 4.26
C LEU A 44 -5.36 -3.84 4.14
N LEU A 45 -5.29 -3.29 2.92
CA LEU A 45 -5.42 -1.85 2.68
C LEU A 45 -6.80 -1.33 3.04
N LYS A 46 -7.85 -2.10 2.71
CA LYS A 46 -9.23 -1.81 3.12
C LYS A 46 -9.38 -1.83 4.64
N GLU A 47 -8.88 -2.87 5.30
CA GLU A 47 -8.91 -3.00 6.77
C GLU A 47 -8.15 -1.86 7.46
N ALA A 48 -7.09 -1.35 6.83
CA ALA A 48 -6.32 -0.19 7.29
C ALA A 48 -6.98 1.16 6.99
N GLY A 49 -8.11 1.18 6.27
CA GLY A 49 -8.83 2.39 5.87
C GLY A 49 -8.08 3.25 4.85
N LEU A 50 -7.19 2.66 4.04
CA LEU A 50 -6.40 3.38 3.04
C LEU A 50 -7.03 3.40 1.65
N VAL A 51 -7.95 2.47 1.40
CA VAL A 51 -8.67 2.38 0.14
C VAL A 51 -10.15 2.13 0.40
N ASP A 52 -10.99 2.66 -0.46
CA ASP A 52 -12.36 2.21 -0.59
C ASP A 52 -12.38 0.98 -1.52
N ALA A 53 -12.84 -0.15 -1.00
CA ALA A 53 -12.81 -1.42 -1.72
C ALA A 53 -13.94 -2.35 -1.29
N HIS A 54 -14.36 -3.22 -2.21
CA HIS A 54 -15.21 -4.35 -1.94
C HIS A 54 -14.43 -5.65 -2.14
N CYS A 55 -14.36 -6.48 -1.10
CA CYS A 55 -13.64 -7.76 -1.14
C CYS A 55 -14.62 -8.89 -0.83
N VAL A 56 -14.59 -9.92 -1.65
CA VAL A 56 -15.48 -11.08 -1.58
C VAL A 56 -14.65 -12.30 -1.24
N ALA A 57 -15.03 -13.03 -0.19
CA ALA A 57 -14.40 -14.30 0.15
C ALA A 57 -15.18 -15.44 -0.52
N PHE A 58 -14.49 -16.27 -1.30
CA PHE A 58 -15.06 -17.51 -1.82
C PHE A 58 -14.79 -18.68 -0.86
N THR A 59 -15.60 -19.73 -0.96
CA THR A 59 -15.42 -20.99 -0.22
C THR A 59 -14.15 -21.74 -0.63
N SER A 60 -13.62 -21.45 -1.82
CA SER A 60 -12.30 -21.88 -2.30
C SER A 60 -11.46 -20.64 -2.60
N GLU A 61 -10.32 -20.48 -1.94
CA GLU A 61 -9.39 -19.37 -2.19
C GLU A 61 -8.84 -19.35 -3.62
N PRO A 62 -8.46 -18.16 -4.15
CA PRO A 62 -8.49 -16.85 -3.49
C PRO A 62 -9.79 -16.07 -3.71
N GLY A 63 -10.17 -15.29 -2.69
CA GLY A 63 -11.20 -14.25 -2.83
C GLY A 63 -10.79 -13.15 -3.80
N GLU A 64 -11.75 -12.40 -4.32
CA GLU A 64 -11.53 -11.25 -5.22
C GLU A 64 -11.69 -9.93 -4.46
N CYS A 65 -10.91 -8.91 -4.85
CA CYS A 65 -11.05 -7.55 -4.32
C CYS A 65 -11.15 -6.55 -5.47
N PHE A 66 -12.08 -5.61 -5.32
CA PHE A 66 -12.32 -4.49 -6.22
C PHE A 66 -12.03 -3.21 -5.46
N VAL A 67 -11.02 -2.46 -5.89
CA VAL A 67 -10.65 -1.18 -5.29
C VAL A 67 -11.23 -0.04 -6.12
N PHE A 68 -12.01 0.84 -5.49
CA PHE A 68 -12.69 1.95 -6.13
C PHE A 68 -11.85 3.22 -6.12
N SER A 69 -11.21 3.53 -4.98
CA SER A 69 -10.42 4.75 -4.80
C SER A 69 -9.50 4.66 -3.58
N LEU A 70 -8.56 5.60 -3.49
CA LEU A 70 -7.84 5.87 -2.25
C LEU A 70 -8.74 6.66 -1.29
N THR A 71 -8.60 6.43 0.01
CA THR A 71 -9.11 7.36 1.02
C THR A 71 -8.17 8.55 1.17
N TRP A 72 -8.59 9.58 1.93
CA TRP A 72 -7.70 10.70 2.25
C TRP A 72 -6.40 10.22 2.92
N GLU A 73 -6.52 9.35 3.92
CA GLU A 73 -5.38 8.71 4.58
C GLU A 73 -4.56 7.83 3.64
N GLY A 74 -5.20 7.25 2.63
CA GLY A 74 -4.55 6.53 1.53
C GLY A 74 -3.62 7.41 0.72
N HIS A 75 -4.08 8.59 0.31
CA HIS A 75 -3.25 9.58 -0.40
C HIS A 75 -2.09 10.05 0.48
N GLU A 76 -2.35 10.46 1.72
CA GLU A 76 -1.32 10.88 2.67
C GLU A 76 -0.24 9.82 2.89
N PHE A 77 -0.66 8.56 3.01
CA PHE A 77 0.28 7.45 3.16
C PHE A 77 1.06 7.17 1.88
N LEU A 78 0.38 7.17 0.72
CA LEU A 78 1.04 6.95 -0.58
C LEU A 78 2.12 8.00 -0.80
N ASP A 79 1.86 9.28 -0.57
CA ASP A 79 2.84 10.34 -0.79
C ASP A 79 4.10 10.19 0.08
N GLN A 80 3.96 9.62 1.28
CA GLN A 80 5.10 9.30 2.14
C GLN A 80 5.98 8.17 1.59
N ILE A 81 5.41 7.24 0.84
CA ILE A 81 6.10 6.02 0.37
C ILE A 81 6.32 5.97 -1.15
N ARG A 82 5.75 6.90 -1.92
CA ARG A 82 5.76 6.91 -3.39
C ARG A 82 7.17 6.93 -3.95
N SER A 83 8.00 7.86 -3.46
CA SER A 83 9.38 7.98 -3.91
C SER A 83 10.17 6.76 -3.49
N LYS A 84 10.67 5.99 -4.47
CA LYS A 84 11.50 4.81 -4.22
C LYS A 84 12.72 5.15 -3.35
N THR A 85 13.32 6.32 -3.54
CA THR A 85 14.46 6.79 -2.75
C THR A 85 14.06 7.04 -1.30
N LEU A 86 12.94 7.76 -1.06
CA LEU A 86 12.46 8.02 0.30
C LEU A 86 11.99 6.74 0.99
N TRP A 87 11.31 5.87 0.27
CA TRP A 87 10.90 4.56 0.76
C TRP A 87 12.10 3.73 1.23
N ASN A 88 13.13 3.60 0.39
CA ASN A 88 14.32 2.83 0.74
C ASN A 88 15.03 3.43 1.97
N LYS A 89 15.10 4.77 2.07
CA LYS A 89 15.65 5.44 3.26
C LYS A 89 14.81 5.16 4.50
N THR A 90 13.48 5.23 4.39
CA THR A 90 12.54 4.90 5.48
C THR A 90 12.73 3.48 5.97
N VAL A 91 12.72 2.50 5.05
CA VAL A 91 12.94 1.08 5.39
C VAL A 91 14.33 0.88 6.02
N GLY A 92 15.36 1.53 5.48
CA GLY A 92 16.72 1.50 6.04
C GLY A 92 16.76 1.97 7.49
N VAL A 93 16.18 3.13 7.80
CA VAL A 93 16.12 3.66 9.18
C VAL A 93 15.41 2.70 10.14
N ILE A 94 14.33 2.04 9.69
CA ILE A 94 13.60 1.06 10.50
C ILE A 94 14.47 -0.16 10.80
N GLN A 95 15.12 -0.69 9.76
CA GLN A 95 15.99 -1.87 9.86
C GLN A 95 17.24 -1.61 10.70
N GLU A 96 17.88 -0.45 10.54
CA GLU A 96 19.03 -0.02 11.35
C GLU A 96 18.70 0.06 12.84
N LYS A 97 17.45 0.43 13.17
CA LYS A 97 16.95 0.49 14.55
C LYS A 97 16.44 -0.85 15.07
N GLY A 98 16.50 -1.92 14.28
CA GLY A 98 16.01 -3.25 14.64
C GLY A 98 14.49 -3.31 14.85
N LEU A 99 13.75 -2.35 14.28
CA LEU A 99 12.30 -2.28 14.41
C LEU A 99 11.63 -3.09 13.30
N ASP A 100 10.40 -3.53 13.55
CA ASP A 100 9.61 -4.25 12.56
C ASP A 100 8.91 -3.28 11.58
N LEU A 101 8.61 -3.76 10.38
CA LEU A 101 7.85 -3.03 9.37
C LEU A 101 6.35 -3.07 9.68
N SER A 102 5.95 -2.62 10.87
CA SER A 102 4.56 -2.33 11.21
C SER A 102 4.08 -1.06 10.49
N PHE A 103 2.77 -0.91 10.34
CA PHE A 103 2.21 0.29 9.71
C PHE A 103 2.52 1.57 10.50
N SER A 104 2.45 1.51 11.83
CA SER A 104 2.79 2.63 12.71
C SER A 104 4.29 2.95 12.66
N THR A 105 5.15 1.94 12.63
CA THR A 105 6.60 2.12 12.51
C THR A 105 6.96 2.80 11.19
N ILE A 106 6.34 2.37 10.09
CA ILE A 106 6.55 2.99 8.77
C ILE A 106 6.10 4.45 8.77
N LYS A 107 4.90 4.75 9.26
CA LYS A 107 4.41 6.14 9.35
C LYS A 107 5.34 7.02 10.17
N ALA A 108 5.79 6.54 11.33
CA ALA A 108 6.70 7.28 12.19
C ALA A 108 8.06 7.54 11.53
N ALA A 109 8.63 6.50 10.88
CA ALA A 109 9.92 6.62 10.20
C ALA A 109 9.84 7.50 8.95
N ALA A 110 8.79 7.38 8.14
CA ALA A 110 8.59 8.21 6.95
C ALA A 110 8.46 9.69 7.34
N ALA A 111 7.69 10.00 8.39
CA ALA A 111 7.59 11.35 8.93
C ALA A 111 8.94 11.88 9.44
N ALA A 112 9.75 11.05 10.12
CA ALA A 112 11.09 11.43 10.57
C ALA A 112 12.04 11.70 9.39
N VAL A 113 12.00 10.87 8.34
CA VAL A 113 12.77 11.07 7.11
C VAL A 113 12.36 12.37 6.42
N ALA A 114 11.06 12.64 6.27
CA ALA A 114 10.57 13.88 5.69
C ALA A 114 11.05 15.12 6.48
N LYS A 115 10.93 15.09 7.81
CA LYS A 115 11.46 16.17 8.69
C LYS A 115 12.96 16.41 8.49
N SER A 116 13.74 15.34 8.33
CA SER A 116 15.19 15.48 8.09
C SER A 116 15.56 16.17 6.77
N LEU A 117 14.64 16.18 5.80
CA LEU A 117 14.84 16.81 4.48
C LEU A 117 14.33 18.25 4.43
N ILE A 118 13.39 18.61 5.29
CA ILE A 118 12.77 19.94 5.35
C ILE A 118 13.59 20.91 6.20
N ASN A 119 14.39 20.40 7.15
CA ASN A 119 15.26 21.26 7.96
C ASN A 119 16.35 21.93 7.09
N PHE A 120 16.22 23.25 6.91
CA PHE A 120 17.28 24.16 6.43
C PHE A 120 18.29 24.46 7.53
#